data_AF-A0AA41BAJ1-F1
#
_entry.id   AF-A0AA41BAJ1-F1
#
_cell.length_a   1.000
_cell.length_b   1.000
_cell.length_c   1.000
_cell.angle_alpha   90.00
_cell.angle_beta   90.00
_cell.angle_gamma   90.00
#
_symmetry.space_group_name_H-M   'P 1'
#
loop_
_entity.id
_entity.type
_entity.pdbx_description
1 polymer ?
#
loop_
_entity_poly.entity_id
_entity_poly.type
_entity_poly.pdbx_seq_one_letter_code
_entity_poly.pdbx_strand_id
1 'polypeptide(L)'
;MTVTLDTFKSPEFRGNFSKLPICQLLNGKNILFIKSDNIKLSGWVKRAEVENLLAQLQATPKGKKFTLPEGYDVACGTPFIHTYRNGNSESGLAFECPRIHVLASSPRMIEVNDKGAEAGIGRKGDIIGNFETWHGQSIRESHPKEFTTLRTLHMIYLVDTSGSFLHKVPLVLTVHGGAAAFFGQQLENFYKLVEIAYSDSQGESFYTLNEQARAVTVFQPTFDTELVGTDARAEVCAVVGFNEPTAENVKEFFNLPNAEKIWGTQQSLSGFASRYLKQFEKFHQIAPGVEVDEFPEEQFGKTMPKNQVDDLYHQVKQENLTALQQDEDPDNF
;
A
#
# COMPACT_ATOMS: atom_id res chain seq x y z
N MET A 1 18.86 25.55 -33.28
CA MET A 1 18.22 24.27 -32.93
C MET A 1 16.76 24.58 -32.61
N THR A 2 15.81 24.07 -33.38
CA THR A 2 14.39 24.35 -33.15
C THR A 2 13.88 23.39 -32.09
N VAL A 3 13.53 23.90 -30.91
CA VAL A 3 12.91 23.11 -29.85
C VAL A 3 11.48 22.78 -30.27
N THR A 4 11.12 21.50 -30.30
CA THR A 4 9.76 21.02 -30.59
C THR A 4 9.20 20.29 -29.37
N LEU A 5 7.91 19.95 -29.37
CA LEU A 5 7.33 19.13 -28.30
C LEU A 5 8.01 17.76 -28.17
N ASP A 6 8.55 17.22 -29.27
CA ASP A 6 9.30 15.96 -29.25
C ASP A 6 10.63 16.10 -28.53
N THR A 7 11.23 17.30 -28.47
CA THR A 7 12.45 17.56 -27.69
C THR A 7 12.26 17.17 -26.22
N PHE A 8 11.08 17.41 -25.65
CA PHE A 8 10.79 17.10 -24.24
C PHE A 8 10.49 15.61 -23.95
N LYS A 9 10.50 14.74 -24.98
CA LYS A 9 10.38 13.28 -24.78
C LYS A 9 11.68 12.66 -24.29
N SER A 10 12.82 13.33 -24.48
CA SER A 10 14.13 12.81 -24.05
C SER A 10 14.22 12.70 -22.52
N PRO A 11 14.87 11.65 -21.98
CA PRO A 11 15.11 11.50 -20.55
C PRO A 11 15.76 12.72 -19.87
N GLU A 12 16.61 13.47 -20.59
CA GLU A 12 17.29 14.67 -20.06
C GLU A 12 16.36 15.81 -19.64
N PHE A 13 15.13 15.83 -20.19
CA PHE A 13 14.10 16.83 -19.84
C PHE A 13 13.09 16.29 -18.81
N ARG A 14 13.28 15.08 -18.29
CA ARG A 14 12.42 14.52 -17.25
C ARG A 14 12.79 15.13 -15.90
N GLY A 15 11.85 15.91 -15.34
CA GLY A 15 11.94 16.42 -13.98
C GLY A 15 11.36 15.47 -12.94
N ASN A 16 11.58 15.76 -11.67
CA ASN A 16 11.01 15.02 -10.55
C ASN A 16 9.71 15.67 -10.05
N PHE A 17 8.77 14.86 -9.56
CA PHE A 17 7.57 15.36 -8.89
C PHE A 17 7.94 15.99 -7.55
N SER A 18 7.49 17.21 -7.31
CA SER A 18 7.66 17.88 -6.01
C SER A 18 6.70 17.37 -4.94
N LYS A 19 5.57 16.80 -5.36
CA LYS A 19 4.52 16.29 -4.46
C LYS A 19 3.88 15.03 -5.02
N LEU A 20 3.89 13.95 -4.24
CA LEU A 20 3.15 12.73 -4.55
C LEU A 20 1.76 12.79 -3.87
N PRO A 21 0.69 12.42 -4.60
CA PRO A 21 -0.65 12.30 -4.03
C PRO A 21 -0.75 11.12 -3.06
N ILE A 22 -1.56 11.25 -2.02
CA ILE A 22 -1.63 10.27 -0.91
C ILE A 22 -2.99 9.58 -0.85
N CYS A 23 -2.96 8.32 -0.45
CA CYS A 23 -4.10 7.57 0.04
C CYS A 23 -3.80 6.90 1.40
N GLN A 24 -4.84 6.55 2.14
CA GLN A 24 -4.71 5.96 3.48
C GLN A 24 -5.82 4.95 3.72
N LEU A 25 -5.54 3.93 4.54
CA LEU A 25 -6.58 3.07 5.10
C LEU A 25 -7.28 3.80 6.26
N LEU A 26 -8.60 3.71 6.33
CA LEU A 26 -9.39 4.32 7.41
C LEU A 26 -9.87 3.27 8.41
N ASN A 27 -9.29 3.28 9.61
CA ASN A 27 -9.70 2.43 10.72
C ASN A 27 -11.18 2.63 11.08
N GLY A 28 -11.89 1.54 11.37
CA GLY A 28 -13.32 1.53 11.67
C GLY A 28 -14.23 1.88 10.48
N LYS A 29 -13.66 1.95 9.27
CA LYS A 29 -14.39 2.12 8.01
C LYS A 29 -14.06 1.06 6.98
N ASN A 30 -12.95 0.32 7.15
CA ASN A 30 -12.54 -0.78 6.28
C ASN A 30 -12.45 -0.36 4.80
N ILE A 31 -11.89 0.82 4.56
CA ILE A 31 -11.75 1.40 3.21
C ILE A 31 -10.37 2.01 3.00
N LEU A 32 -9.92 1.96 1.75
CA LEU A 32 -8.90 2.85 1.23
C LEU A 32 -9.56 4.18 0.85
N PHE A 33 -9.02 5.29 1.35
CA PHE A 33 -9.56 6.63 1.12
C PHE A 33 -8.56 7.56 0.44
N ILE A 34 -9.07 8.32 -0.53
CA ILE A 34 -8.31 9.33 -1.28
C ILE A 34 -9.04 10.66 -1.17
N LYS A 35 -8.38 11.66 -0.58
CA LYS A 35 -8.93 13.02 -0.47
C LYS A 35 -9.12 13.68 -1.84
N SER A 36 -10.12 14.55 -1.96
CA SER A 36 -10.39 15.33 -3.18
C SER A 36 -9.16 16.06 -3.71
N ASP A 37 -8.34 16.65 -2.84
CA ASP A 37 -7.12 17.32 -3.29
C ASP A 37 -6.08 16.36 -3.89
N ASN A 38 -5.97 15.13 -3.36
CA ASN A 38 -5.10 14.09 -3.94
C ASN A 38 -5.68 13.54 -5.26
N ILE A 39 -7.00 13.51 -5.43
CA ILE A 39 -7.65 13.17 -6.71
C ILE A 39 -7.27 14.20 -7.78
N LYS A 40 -7.26 15.49 -7.45
CA LYS A 40 -6.83 16.55 -8.38
C LYS A 40 -5.36 16.41 -8.75
N LEU A 41 -4.49 16.18 -7.77
CA LEU A 41 -3.04 16.07 -7.96
C LEU A 41 -2.62 14.81 -8.72
N SER A 42 -3.35 13.71 -8.58
CA SER A 42 -3.04 12.45 -9.27
C SER A 42 -3.42 12.45 -10.75
N GLY A 43 -4.12 13.47 -11.23
CA GLY A 43 -4.61 13.55 -12.60
C GLY A 43 -5.65 12.48 -12.90
N TRP A 44 -6.65 12.34 -12.01
CA TRP A 44 -7.73 11.36 -12.13
C TRP A 44 -8.40 11.40 -13.52
N VAL A 45 -8.59 10.23 -14.13
CA VAL A 45 -9.04 10.12 -15.53
C VAL A 45 -10.45 10.67 -15.72
N LYS A 46 -11.38 10.29 -14.85
CA LYS A 46 -12.78 10.77 -14.84
C LYS A 46 -13.01 11.88 -13.81
N ARG A 47 -12.06 12.82 -13.70
CA ARG A 47 -12.09 13.86 -12.65
C ARG A 47 -13.39 14.66 -12.59
N ALA A 48 -13.91 15.10 -13.72
CA ALA A 48 -15.12 15.93 -13.77
C ALA A 48 -16.36 15.17 -13.23
N GLU A 49 -16.46 13.88 -13.52
CA GLU A 49 -17.50 13.01 -12.98
C GLU A 49 -17.37 12.89 -11.46
N VAL A 50 -16.17 12.62 -10.96
CA VAL A 50 -15.90 12.55 -9.51
C VAL A 50 -16.22 13.87 -8.80
N GLU A 51 -15.81 15.01 -9.35
CA GLU A 51 -16.10 16.32 -8.78
C GLU A 51 -17.61 16.61 -8.73
N ASN A 52 -18.35 16.22 -9.77
CA ASN A 52 -19.81 16.32 -9.79
C ASN A 52 -20.45 15.43 -8.70
N LEU A 53 -20.02 14.17 -8.60
CA LEU A 53 -20.52 13.25 -7.58
C LEU A 53 -20.23 13.73 -6.15
N LEU A 54 -19.06 14.29 -5.91
CA LEU A 54 -18.72 14.88 -4.61
C LEU A 54 -19.60 16.10 -4.29
N ALA A 55 -19.87 16.95 -5.28
CA ALA A 55 -20.77 18.09 -5.10
C ALA A 55 -22.21 17.64 -4.80
N GLN A 56 -22.70 16.60 -5.47
CA GLN A 56 -24.01 16.01 -5.19
C GLN A 56 -24.09 15.39 -3.80
N LEU A 57 -23.04 14.67 -3.37
CA LEU A 57 -22.96 14.12 -2.02
C LEU A 57 -23.00 15.23 -0.97
N GLN A 58 -22.26 16.32 -1.16
CA GLN A 58 -22.27 17.47 -0.24
C GLN A 58 -23.62 18.20 -0.20
N ALA A 59 -24.32 18.27 -1.34
CA ALA A 59 -25.64 18.88 -1.42
C ALA A 59 -26.76 17.97 -0.87
N THR A 60 -26.47 16.69 -0.58
CA THR A 60 -27.47 15.73 -0.08
C THR A 60 -27.90 16.13 1.34
N PRO A 61 -29.20 16.38 1.60
CA PRO A 61 -29.67 16.78 2.92
C PRO A 61 -29.34 15.73 4.00
N LYS A 62 -29.03 16.18 5.22
CA LYS A 62 -28.82 15.28 6.36
C LYS A 62 -30.00 14.32 6.52
N GLY A 63 -29.71 13.03 6.67
CA GLY A 63 -30.72 11.97 6.80
C GLY A 63 -31.28 11.45 5.46
N LYS A 64 -30.87 12.00 4.32
CA LYS A 64 -31.17 11.42 3.00
C LYS A 64 -30.00 10.56 2.53
N LYS A 65 -30.32 9.42 1.92
CA LYS A 65 -29.34 8.51 1.33
C LYS A 65 -28.89 9.05 -0.02
N PHE A 66 -27.59 9.30 -0.19
CA PHE A 66 -27.00 9.55 -1.49
C PHE A 66 -27.03 8.25 -2.32
N THR A 67 -27.39 8.36 -3.60
CA THR A 67 -27.48 7.22 -4.52
C THR A 67 -26.58 7.50 -5.70
N LEU A 68 -25.75 6.52 -6.05
CA LEU A 68 -24.89 6.59 -7.23
C LEU A 68 -25.72 6.54 -8.51
N PRO A 69 -25.25 7.17 -9.60
CA PRO A 69 -25.86 7.01 -10.91
C PRO A 69 -25.96 5.53 -11.30
N GLU A 70 -27.02 5.17 -12.02
CA GLU A 70 -27.18 3.83 -12.57
C GLU A 70 -25.99 3.49 -13.49
N GLY A 71 -25.42 2.29 -13.33
CA GLY A 71 -24.26 1.85 -14.10
C GLY A 71 -22.91 2.41 -13.65
N TYR A 72 -22.85 3.16 -12.54
CA TYR A 72 -21.57 3.60 -11.97
C TYR A 72 -20.72 2.40 -11.52
N ASP A 73 -19.49 2.32 -12.02
CA ASP A 73 -18.54 1.29 -11.63
C ASP A 73 -17.96 1.61 -10.24
N VAL A 74 -18.41 0.87 -9.23
CA VAL A 74 -17.94 1.04 -7.85
C VAL A 74 -16.45 0.71 -7.68
N ALA A 75 -15.82 -0.02 -8.60
CA ALA A 75 -14.37 -0.21 -8.62
C ALA A 75 -13.60 1.09 -8.87
N CYS A 76 -14.26 2.11 -9.44
CA CYS A 76 -13.71 3.46 -9.59
C CYS A 76 -13.73 4.28 -8.29
N GLY A 77 -14.22 3.70 -7.18
CA GLY A 77 -14.34 4.33 -5.87
C GLY A 77 -15.66 5.07 -5.68
N THR A 78 -16.15 5.13 -4.45
CA THR A 78 -17.42 5.77 -4.11
C THR A 78 -17.20 7.13 -3.45
N PRO A 79 -17.99 8.18 -3.79
CA PRO A 79 -17.93 9.47 -3.11
C PRO A 79 -18.17 9.29 -1.60
N PHE A 80 -17.28 9.85 -0.80
CA PHE A 80 -17.29 9.67 0.65
C PHE A 80 -16.88 10.95 1.37
N ILE A 81 -17.47 11.20 2.54
CA ILE A 81 -17.08 12.26 3.47
C ILE A 81 -16.61 11.60 4.77
N HIS A 82 -15.34 11.78 5.09
CA HIS A 82 -14.76 11.32 6.34
C HIS A 82 -14.70 12.45 7.36
N THR A 83 -15.21 12.22 8.57
CA THR A 83 -15.05 13.15 9.70
C THR A 83 -14.05 12.58 10.69
N TYR A 84 -12.95 13.31 10.89
CA TYR A 84 -11.88 12.95 11.82
C TYR A 84 -12.30 13.23 13.26
N ARG A 85 -11.58 12.65 14.22
CA ARG A 85 -11.84 12.82 15.67
C ARG A 85 -11.77 14.28 16.13
N ASN A 86 -10.99 15.12 15.45
CA ASN A 86 -10.90 16.56 15.74
C ASN A 86 -12.08 17.38 15.17
N GLY A 87 -13.08 16.73 14.56
CA GLY A 87 -14.26 17.37 13.98
C GLY A 87 -14.07 17.87 12.54
N ASN A 88 -12.84 17.85 12.00
CA ASN A 88 -12.62 18.21 10.60
C ASN A 88 -13.22 17.16 9.68
N SER A 89 -13.80 17.58 8.56
CA SER A 89 -14.34 16.68 7.54
C SER A 89 -13.59 16.86 6.22
N GLU A 90 -13.33 15.75 5.53
CA GLU A 90 -12.69 15.73 4.22
C GLU A 90 -13.53 14.89 3.27
N SER A 91 -13.75 15.39 2.06
CA SER A 91 -14.44 14.64 0.99
C SER A 91 -13.44 13.97 0.06
N GLY A 92 -13.81 12.84 -0.53
CA GLY A 92 -12.94 12.06 -1.39
C GLY A 92 -13.60 10.79 -1.94
N LEU A 93 -12.77 9.86 -2.42
CA LEU A 93 -13.21 8.55 -2.87
C LEU A 93 -12.84 7.47 -1.86
N ALA A 94 -13.78 6.57 -1.58
CA ALA A 94 -13.62 5.39 -0.76
C ALA A 94 -13.65 4.12 -1.61
N PHE A 95 -12.74 3.19 -1.32
CA PHE A 95 -12.65 1.89 -1.99
C PHE A 95 -12.70 0.79 -0.93
N GLU A 96 -13.71 -0.08 -1.04
CA GLU A 96 -13.87 -1.26 -0.17
C GLU A 96 -12.99 -2.42 -0.65
N CYS A 97 -12.97 -2.69 -1.96
CA CYS A 97 -12.12 -3.71 -2.59
C CYS A 97 -11.33 -3.13 -3.77
N PRO A 98 -10.37 -2.23 -3.53
CA PRO A 98 -9.60 -1.58 -4.59
C PRO A 98 -8.79 -2.60 -5.40
N ARG A 99 -8.59 -2.35 -6.70
CA ARG A 99 -7.65 -3.10 -7.53
C ARG A 99 -6.35 -2.31 -7.66
N ILE A 100 -5.26 -2.87 -7.17
CA ILE A 100 -4.01 -2.17 -6.89
C ILE A 100 -2.84 -2.81 -7.63
N HIS A 101 -2.06 -2.01 -8.36
CA HIS A 101 -0.67 -2.36 -8.66
C HIS A 101 0.23 -1.78 -7.57
N VAL A 102 1.05 -2.62 -6.93
CA VAL A 102 2.09 -2.15 -6.00
C VAL A 102 3.42 -2.08 -6.75
N LEU A 103 3.88 -0.87 -7.01
CA LEU A 103 5.03 -0.60 -7.87
C LEU A 103 6.35 -0.68 -7.11
N ALA A 104 6.33 -0.21 -5.86
CA ALA A 104 7.47 -0.25 -4.96
C ALA A 104 6.99 -0.12 -3.52
N SER A 105 7.78 -0.64 -2.59
CA SER A 105 7.57 -0.50 -1.15
C SER A 105 8.82 0.11 -0.52
N SER A 106 8.66 0.98 0.47
CA SER A 106 9.78 1.36 1.33
C SER A 106 10.16 0.20 2.26
N PRO A 107 11.36 0.20 2.83
CA PRO A 107 11.66 -0.57 4.04
C PRO A 107 10.67 -0.24 5.17
N ARG A 108 10.57 -1.12 6.18
CA ARG A 108 9.85 -0.78 7.41
C ARG A 108 10.63 0.27 8.18
N MET A 109 10.10 1.48 8.25
CA MET A 109 10.73 2.61 8.92
C MET A 109 10.26 2.69 10.37
N ILE A 110 11.18 3.01 11.28
CA ILE A 110 10.89 3.21 12.70
C ILE A 110 10.51 4.68 12.89
N GLU A 111 9.25 4.92 13.22
CA GLU A 111 8.67 6.25 13.43
C GLU A 111 8.38 6.50 14.91
N VAL A 112 8.72 7.68 15.42
CA VAL A 112 8.41 8.11 16.78
C VAL A 112 6.92 8.40 16.93
N ASN A 113 6.27 7.80 17.93
CA ASN A 113 4.84 8.04 18.22
C ASN A 113 4.64 9.12 19.30
N ASP A 114 3.38 9.34 19.72
CA ASP A 114 3.05 10.34 20.75
C ASP A 114 3.80 10.10 22.07
N LYS A 115 3.78 8.87 22.60
CA LYS A 115 4.48 8.52 23.84
C LYS A 115 5.99 8.69 23.71
N GLY A 116 6.56 8.34 22.55
CA GLY A 116 7.99 8.50 22.29
C GLY A 116 8.42 9.96 22.25
N ALA A 117 7.55 10.84 21.74
CA ALA A 117 7.78 12.28 21.76
C ALA A 117 7.72 12.85 23.18
N GLU A 118 6.75 12.41 23.98
CA GLU A 118 6.64 12.77 25.41
C GLU A 118 7.86 12.28 26.23
N ALA A 119 8.42 11.13 25.87
CA ALA A 119 9.63 10.57 26.47
C ALA A 119 10.94 11.21 25.98
N GLY A 120 10.89 12.16 25.02
CA GLY A 120 12.06 12.88 24.53
C GLY A 120 12.94 12.11 23.54
N ILE A 121 12.43 11.01 22.94
CA ILE A 121 13.17 10.21 21.95
C ILE A 121 13.35 10.98 20.62
N GLY A 122 12.38 11.81 20.27
CA GLY A 122 12.34 12.61 19.04
C GLY A 122 11.02 13.36 18.96
N ARG A 123 10.72 14.00 17.82
CA ARG A 123 9.39 14.59 17.61
C ARG A 123 8.45 13.53 17.05
N LYS A 124 7.16 13.65 17.34
CA LYS A 124 6.14 12.78 16.74
C LYS A 124 6.29 12.78 15.22
N GLY A 125 6.41 11.60 14.63
CA GLY A 125 6.53 11.40 13.19
C GLY A 125 7.97 11.33 12.68
N ASP A 126 8.98 11.63 13.50
CA ASP A 126 10.38 11.51 13.09
C ASP A 126 10.73 10.05 12.77
N ILE A 127 11.49 9.85 11.69
CA ILE A 127 11.99 8.57 11.22
C ILE A 127 13.40 8.37 11.78
N ILE A 128 13.54 7.43 12.72
CA ILE A 128 14.77 7.23 13.49
C ILE A 128 15.55 5.97 13.08
N GLY A 129 15.03 5.16 12.16
CA GLY A 129 15.75 3.98 11.69
C GLY A 129 15.03 3.22 10.57
N ASN A 130 15.79 2.34 9.92
CA ASN A 130 15.31 1.37 8.95
C ASN A 130 15.37 -0.03 9.58
N PHE A 131 14.22 -0.61 9.85
CA PHE A 131 14.08 -1.88 10.56
C PHE A 131 14.62 -3.09 9.79
N GLU A 132 14.84 -2.97 8.49
CA GLU A 132 15.47 -4.05 7.70
C GLU A 132 16.98 -4.15 7.99
N THR A 133 17.58 -3.13 8.58
CA THR A 133 19.01 -3.11 8.95
C THR A 133 19.24 -3.58 10.38
N TRP A 134 20.40 -4.20 10.65
CA TRP A 134 20.81 -4.56 12.01
C TRP A 134 20.82 -3.34 12.97
N HIS A 135 21.27 -2.18 12.48
CA HIS A 135 21.26 -0.95 13.28
C HIS A 135 19.84 -0.53 13.65
N GLY A 136 18.90 -0.56 12.71
CA GLY A 136 17.50 -0.24 12.99
C GLY A 136 16.84 -1.25 13.93
N GLN A 137 17.14 -2.55 13.80
CA GLN A 137 16.66 -3.56 14.75
C GLN A 137 17.16 -3.25 16.17
N SER A 138 18.43 -2.89 16.33
CA SER A 138 18.98 -2.45 17.62
C SER A 138 18.31 -1.18 18.16
N ILE A 139 17.98 -0.21 17.31
CA ILE A 139 17.18 0.97 17.69
C ILE A 139 15.79 0.54 18.20
N ARG A 140 15.13 -0.39 17.51
CA ARG A 140 13.80 -0.89 17.87
C ARG A 140 13.80 -1.73 19.16
N GLU A 141 14.90 -2.39 19.48
CA GLU A 141 15.09 -3.11 20.74
C GLU A 141 15.37 -2.16 21.91
N SER A 142 16.21 -1.14 21.69
CA SER A 142 16.57 -0.14 22.70
C SER A 142 15.44 0.82 23.05
N HIS A 143 14.46 0.99 22.15
CA HIS A 143 13.27 1.81 22.38
C HIS A 143 12.02 0.92 22.41
N PRO A 144 11.34 0.79 23.56
CA PRO A 144 10.12 0.00 23.67
C PRO A 144 9.11 0.24 22.54
N LYS A 145 8.42 -0.84 22.12
CA LYS A 145 7.39 -0.82 21.06
C LYS A 145 6.27 0.19 21.35
N GLU A 146 6.08 0.59 22.61
CA GLU A 146 5.13 1.61 22.99
C GLU A 146 5.54 3.06 22.62
N PHE A 147 6.81 3.31 22.31
CA PHE A 147 7.33 4.65 21.94
C PHE A 147 7.52 4.85 20.44
N THR A 148 7.55 3.77 19.68
CA THR A 148 7.80 3.81 18.24
C THR A 148 6.78 2.94 17.50
N THR A 149 6.52 3.25 16.23
CA THR A 149 5.69 2.44 15.34
C THR A 149 6.46 2.11 14.07
N LEU A 150 6.12 1.01 13.41
CA LEU A 150 6.65 0.71 12.08
C LEU A 150 5.74 1.33 11.02
N ARG A 151 6.34 2.01 10.05
CA ARG A 151 5.66 2.60 8.90
C ARG A 151 6.22 2.03 7.61
N THR A 152 5.34 1.71 6.67
CA THR A 152 5.70 1.34 5.31
C THR A 152 4.97 2.24 4.34
N LEU A 153 5.66 2.66 3.28
CA LEU A 153 5.09 3.39 2.16
C LEU A 153 5.00 2.45 0.98
N HIS A 154 3.87 2.43 0.28
CA HIS A 154 3.69 1.71 -0.97
C HIS A 154 3.36 2.71 -2.07
N MET A 155 4.13 2.68 -3.16
CA MET A 155 3.79 3.41 -4.38
C MET A 155 2.82 2.55 -5.19
N ILE A 156 1.62 3.07 -5.45
CA ILE A 156 0.55 2.28 -6.05
C ILE A 156 -0.13 2.96 -7.25
N TYR A 157 -0.67 2.14 -8.14
CA TYR A 157 -1.72 2.54 -9.07
C TYR A 157 -3.03 1.84 -8.74
N LEU A 158 -4.14 2.56 -8.88
CA LEU A 158 -5.48 1.98 -8.88
C LEU A 158 -5.96 1.77 -10.31
N VAL A 159 -6.65 0.66 -10.54
CA VAL A 159 -7.23 0.29 -11.82
C VAL A 159 -8.72 -0.03 -11.69
N ASP A 160 -9.46 0.13 -12.78
CA ASP A 160 -10.87 -0.28 -12.85
C ASP A 160 -11.02 -1.78 -13.15
N THR A 161 -12.26 -2.20 -13.38
CA THR A 161 -12.59 -3.60 -13.70
C THR A 161 -11.95 -4.10 -15.00
N SER A 162 -11.58 -3.19 -15.90
CA SER A 162 -10.90 -3.50 -17.18
C SER A 162 -9.37 -3.52 -17.07
N GLY A 163 -8.79 -3.16 -15.92
CA GLY A 163 -7.35 -2.98 -15.77
C GLY A 163 -6.84 -1.63 -16.27
N SER A 164 -7.73 -0.68 -16.58
CA SER A 164 -7.35 0.67 -16.97
C SER A 164 -7.05 1.52 -15.73
N PHE A 165 -5.98 2.33 -15.78
CA PHE A 165 -5.61 3.21 -14.68
C PHE A 165 -6.68 4.26 -14.36
N LEU A 166 -6.97 4.44 -13.07
CA LEU A 166 -7.88 5.50 -12.61
C LEU A 166 -7.22 6.89 -12.56
N HIS A 167 -5.89 6.95 -12.54
CA HIS A 167 -5.11 8.18 -12.40
C HIS A 167 -3.79 8.12 -13.17
N LYS A 168 -3.20 9.30 -13.42
CA LYS A 168 -2.00 9.46 -14.26
C LYS A 168 -0.70 9.36 -13.49
N VAL A 169 -0.69 9.80 -12.22
CA VAL A 169 0.48 9.82 -11.32
C VAL A 169 0.22 8.82 -10.20
N PRO A 170 1.18 7.95 -9.81
CA PRO A 170 0.95 6.96 -8.76
C PRO A 170 0.66 7.63 -7.40
N LEU A 171 -0.09 6.93 -6.56
CA LEU A 171 -0.38 7.35 -5.20
C LEU A 171 0.65 6.76 -4.24
N VAL A 172 0.90 7.42 -3.12
CA VAL A 172 1.59 6.82 -1.98
C VAL A 172 0.54 6.38 -0.96
N LEU A 173 0.46 5.08 -0.74
CA LEU A 173 -0.25 4.48 0.39
C LEU A 173 0.69 4.44 1.57
N THR A 174 0.34 5.13 2.65
CA THR A 174 1.06 5.04 3.92
C THR A 174 0.30 4.13 4.88
N VAL A 175 0.97 3.12 5.40
CA VAL A 175 0.43 2.20 6.43
C VAL A 175 1.37 2.20 7.63
N HIS A 176 0.80 2.06 8.84
CA HIS A 176 1.57 2.06 10.08
C HIS A 176 1.01 1.05 11.09
N GLY A 177 1.86 0.57 12.00
CA GLY A 177 1.46 -0.33 13.09
C GLY A 177 0.87 -1.65 12.58
N GLY A 178 -0.19 -2.14 13.23
CA GLY A 178 -0.85 -3.41 12.88
C GLY A 178 -1.34 -3.46 11.43
N ALA A 179 -1.91 -2.37 10.92
CA ALA A 179 -2.38 -2.30 9.53
C ALA A 179 -1.23 -2.50 8.50
N ALA A 180 -0.02 -2.01 8.81
CA ALA A 180 1.15 -2.25 7.96
C ALA A 180 1.58 -3.71 7.96
N ALA A 181 1.49 -4.38 9.12
CA ALA A 181 1.81 -5.80 9.24
C ALA A 181 0.84 -6.66 8.41
N PHE A 182 -0.48 -6.46 8.57
CA PHE A 182 -1.49 -7.17 7.78
C PHE A 182 -1.35 -6.92 6.28
N PHE A 183 -1.19 -5.66 5.87
CA PHE A 183 -1.03 -5.33 4.45
C PHE A 183 0.21 -6.00 3.85
N GLY A 184 1.37 -5.90 4.52
CA GLY A 184 2.61 -6.51 4.06
C GLY A 184 2.53 -8.04 3.97
N GLN A 185 1.97 -8.68 4.99
CA GLN A 185 1.79 -10.14 5.00
C GLN A 185 0.88 -10.61 3.87
N GLN A 186 -0.27 -9.97 3.69
CA GLN A 186 -1.23 -10.36 2.65
C GLN A 186 -0.69 -10.07 1.24
N LEU A 187 0.09 -9.00 1.06
CA LEU A 187 0.74 -8.72 -0.22
C LEU A 187 1.81 -9.77 -0.57
N GLU A 188 2.64 -10.18 0.39
CA GLU A 188 3.62 -11.26 0.17
C GLU A 188 2.94 -12.61 -0.08
N ASN A 189 1.86 -12.92 0.65
CA ASN A 189 1.05 -14.11 0.41
C ASN A 189 0.45 -14.10 -1.00
N PHE A 190 -0.08 -12.95 -1.43
CA PHE A 190 -0.57 -12.78 -2.79
C PHE A 190 0.50 -13.06 -3.83
N TYR A 191 1.71 -12.49 -3.69
CA TYR A 191 2.80 -12.77 -4.64
C TYR A 191 3.18 -14.24 -4.69
N LYS A 192 3.31 -14.90 -3.53
CA LYS A 192 3.58 -16.34 -3.46
C LYS A 192 2.51 -17.16 -4.18
N LEU A 193 1.23 -16.84 -3.97
CA LEU A 193 0.13 -17.54 -4.62
C LEU A 193 0.10 -17.28 -6.13
N VAL A 194 0.40 -16.06 -6.59
CA VAL A 194 0.55 -15.77 -8.03
C VAL A 194 1.70 -16.59 -8.63
N GLU A 195 2.84 -16.66 -7.95
CA GLU A 195 4.01 -17.42 -8.39
C GLU A 195 3.70 -18.92 -8.52
N ILE A 196 3.06 -19.50 -7.51
CA ILE A 196 2.61 -20.90 -7.51
C ILE A 196 1.62 -21.14 -8.66
N ALA A 197 0.56 -20.35 -8.73
CA ALA A 197 -0.48 -20.47 -9.75
C ALA A 197 0.10 -20.31 -11.17
N TYR A 198 1.07 -19.40 -11.34
CA TYR A 198 1.75 -19.20 -12.59
C TYR A 198 2.57 -20.43 -12.98
N SER A 199 3.43 -20.93 -12.09
CA SER A 199 4.23 -22.15 -12.33
C SER A 199 3.35 -23.35 -12.67
N ASP A 200 2.25 -23.54 -11.94
CA ASP A 200 1.29 -24.62 -12.20
C ASP A 200 0.62 -24.48 -13.56
N SER A 201 0.22 -23.26 -13.95
CA SER A 201 -0.37 -22.99 -15.27
C SER A 201 0.59 -23.28 -16.43
N GLN A 202 1.90 -23.23 -16.19
CA GLN A 202 2.95 -23.54 -17.17
C GLN A 202 3.42 -25.01 -17.09
N GLY A 203 3.03 -25.75 -16.04
CA GLY A 203 3.57 -27.08 -15.76
C GLY A 203 5.04 -27.07 -15.36
N GLU A 204 5.55 -25.93 -14.88
CA GLU A 204 6.96 -25.73 -14.52
C GLU A 204 7.20 -25.91 -13.01
N SER A 205 8.47 -25.97 -12.60
CA SER A 205 8.84 -25.86 -11.19
C SER A 205 8.63 -24.45 -10.67
N PHE A 206 8.37 -24.31 -9.37
CA PHE A 206 8.26 -23.01 -8.72
C PHE A 206 9.51 -22.15 -8.90
N TYR A 207 9.29 -20.87 -9.19
CA TYR A 207 10.30 -19.84 -9.12
C TYR A 207 9.68 -18.51 -8.67
N THR A 208 10.53 -17.68 -8.07
CA THR A 208 10.14 -16.36 -7.59
C THR A 208 10.14 -15.35 -8.73
N LEU A 209 9.08 -14.55 -8.83
CA LEU A 209 8.99 -13.44 -9.76
C LEU A 209 9.76 -12.25 -9.21
N ASN A 210 10.49 -11.55 -10.07
CA ASN A 210 11.20 -10.34 -9.67
C ASN A 210 10.22 -9.17 -9.44
N GLU A 211 10.72 -8.04 -8.93
CA GLU A 211 9.90 -6.86 -8.63
C GLU A 211 9.12 -6.33 -9.84
N GLN A 212 9.70 -6.38 -11.04
CA GLN A 212 9.03 -5.91 -12.25
C GLN A 212 7.83 -6.80 -12.61
N ALA A 213 8.00 -8.12 -12.50
CA ALA A 213 6.92 -9.07 -12.73
C ALA A 213 5.84 -8.97 -11.64
N ARG A 214 6.23 -8.77 -10.37
CA ARG A 214 5.28 -8.52 -9.27
C ARG A 214 4.50 -7.20 -9.47
N ALA A 215 5.16 -6.13 -9.91
CA ALA A 215 4.54 -4.81 -10.08
C ALA A 215 3.41 -4.78 -11.13
N VAL A 216 3.44 -5.70 -12.11
CA VAL A 216 2.38 -5.81 -13.14
C VAL A 216 1.19 -6.65 -12.70
N THR A 217 1.27 -7.29 -11.53
CA THR A 217 0.13 -8.04 -10.96
C THR A 217 -0.86 -7.08 -10.30
N VAL A 218 -2.14 -7.42 -10.34
CA VAL A 218 -3.24 -6.65 -9.72
C VAL A 218 -3.62 -7.31 -8.40
N PHE A 219 -3.22 -6.70 -7.30
CA PHE A 219 -3.64 -7.07 -5.96
C PHE A 219 -5.01 -6.47 -5.65
N GLN A 220 -5.99 -7.29 -5.29
CA GLN A 220 -7.34 -6.84 -4.93
C GLN A 220 -7.66 -7.23 -3.48
N PRO A 221 -7.20 -6.43 -2.49
CA PRO A 221 -7.43 -6.72 -1.07
C PRO A 221 -8.90 -6.56 -0.67
N THR A 222 -9.28 -7.36 0.32
CA THR A 222 -10.51 -7.20 1.10
C THR A 222 -10.11 -6.66 2.49
N PHE A 223 -10.81 -5.62 2.94
CA PHE A 223 -10.55 -5.02 4.25
C PHE A 223 -11.58 -5.45 5.29
N ASP A 224 -11.12 -5.65 6.52
CA ASP A 224 -11.99 -5.75 7.69
C ASP A 224 -11.35 -5.10 8.93
N THR A 225 -12.10 -5.03 10.02
CA THR A 225 -11.62 -4.53 11.31
C THR A 225 -10.98 -5.66 12.09
N GLU A 226 -9.71 -5.49 12.44
CA GLU A 226 -8.98 -6.39 13.34
C GLU A 226 -8.60 -5.66 14.62
N LEU A 227 -8.54 -6.39 15.73
CA LEU A 227 -8.09 -5.87 17.02
C LEU A 227 -6.61 -6.20 17.22
N VAL A 228 -5.77 -5.18 17.34
CA VAL A 228 -4.33 -5.35 17.51
C VAL A 228 -3.86 -4.76 18.83
N GLY A 229 -3.02 -5.52 19.54
CA GLY A 229 -2.40 -5.12 20.81
C GLY A 229 -2.84 -6.00 21.98
N THR A 230 -1.91 -6.29 22.89
CA THR A 230 -2.12 -7.18 24.04
C THR A 230 -2.94 -6.52 25.16
N ASP A 231 -2.58 -5.29 25.56
CA ASP A 231 -3.17 -4.64 26.73
C ASP A 231 -4.24 -3.58 26.39
N ALA A 232 -4.10 -2.95 25.22
CA ALA A 232 -5.03 -1.94 24.70
C ALA A 232 -5.32 -2.24 23.24
N ARG A 233 -6.31 -3.09 23.00
CA ARG A 233 -6.75 -3.49 21.66
C ARG A 233 -7.21 -2.27 20.87
N ALA A 234 -6.53 -2.01 19.76
CA ALA A 234 -6.88 -0.95 18.82
C ALA A 234 -7.51 -1.57 17.57
N GLU A 235 -8.67 -1.05 17.17
CA GLU A 235 -9.29 -1.38 15.89
C GLU A 235 -8.43 -0.82 14.75
N VAL A 236 -7.99 -1.70 13.87
CA VAL A 236 -7.25 -1.35 12.64
C VAL A 236 -8.01 -1.81 11.41
N CYS A 237 -7.94 -1.04 10.33
CA CYS A 237 -8.34 -1.51 9.01
C CYS A 237 -7.26 -2.47 8.50
N ALA A 238 -7.50 -3.77 8.63
CA ALA A 238 -6.60 -4.82 8.18
C ALA A 238 -6.98 -5.30 6.77
N VAL A 239 -5.99 -5.81 6.04
CA VAL A 239 -6.26 -6.67 4.89
C VAL A 239 -6.47 -8.07 5.43
N VAL A 240 -7.66 -8.63 5.23
CA VAL A 240 -8.02 -9.96 5.73
C VAL A 240 -8.00 -11.03 4.64
N GLY A 241 -7.88 -10.62 3.38
CA GLY A 241 -7.77 -11.52 2.25
C GLY A 241 -7.66 -10.74 0.94
N PHE A 242 -7.70 -11.48 -0.16
CA PHE A 242 -7.63 -10.96 -1.51
C PHE A 242 -8.24 -11.96 -2.50
N ASN A 243 -8.47 -11.54 -3.73
CA ASN A 243 -8.88 -12.47 -4.79
C ASN A 243 -7.75 -13.49 -5.06
N GLU A 244 -7.97 -14.76 -4.78
CA GLU A 244 -6.94 -15.79 -4.85
C GLU A 244 -6.62 -16.22 -6.30
N PRO A 245 -5.34 -16.23 -6.70
CA PRO A 245 -4.93 -16.76 -7.99
C PRO A 245 -4.91 -18.29 -7.98
N THR A 246 -5.32 -18.88 -9.10
CA THR A 246 -5.30 -20.32 -9.40
C THR A 246 -4.67 -20.53 -10.77
N ALA A 247 -4.28 -21.77 -11.09
CA ALA A 247 -3.67 -22.08 -12.39
C ALA A 247 -4.56 -21.68 -13.58
N GLU A 248 -5.88 -21.68 -13.39
CA GLU A 248 -6.88 -21.33 -14.41
C GLU A 248 -7.02 -19.81 -14.61
N ASN A 249 -6.96 -19.03 -13.53
CA ASN A 249 -7.26 -17.59 -13.57
C ASN A 249 -6.02 -16.67 -13.48
N VAL A 250 -4.82 -17.23 -13.22
CA VAL A 250 -3.61 -16.45 -12.90
C VAL A 250 -3.27 -15.38 -13.95
N LYS A 251 -3.56 -15.66 -15.23
CA LYS A 251 -3.33 -14.70 -16.33
C LYS A 251 -4.12 -13.40 -16.17
N GLU A 252 -5.29 -13.43 -15.52
CA GLU A 252 -6.14 -12.27 -15.29
C GLU A 252 -5.55 -11.29 -14.26
N PHE A 253 -4.62 -11.77 -13.43
CA PHE A 253 -3.91 -10.93 -12.46
C PHE A 253 -2.82 -10.09 -13.13
N PHE A 254 -2.32 -10.46 -14.30
CA PHE A 254 -1.26 -9.72 -14.99
C PHE A 254 -1.84 -8.64 -15.91
N ASN A 255 -1.56 -7.38 -15.61
CA ASN A 255 -1.91 -6.24 -16.48
C ASN A 255 -0.82 -5.99 -17.52
N LEU A 256 -0.54 -7.01 -18.35
CA LEU A 256 0.51 -6.99 -19.37
C LEU A 256 0.40 -5.81 -20.36
N PRO A 257 -0.81 -5.40 -20.83
CA PRO A 257 -0.92 -4.27 -21.75
C PRO A 257 -0.38 -2.95 -21.18
N ASN A 258 -0.27 -2.83 -19.85
CA ASN A 258 0.21 -1.64 -19.16
C ASN A 258 1.64 -1.79 -18.58
N ALA A 259 2.32 -2.92 -18.83
CA ALA A 259 3.59 -3.27 -18.21
C ALA A 259 4.68 -2.21 -18.42
N GLU A 260 4.88 -1.73 -19.66
CA GLU A 260 5.90 -0.72 -19.97
C GLU A 260 5.70 0.57 -19.17
N LYS A 261 4.44 1.00 -18.99
CA LYS A 261 4.11 2.19 -18.19
C LYS A 261 4.39 1.96 -16.70
N ILE A 262 4.08 0.78 -16.18
CA ILE A 262 4.33 0.38 -14.79
C ILE A 262 5.84 0.41 -14.52
N TRP A 263 6.64 -0.29 -15.34
CA TRP A 263 8.09 -0.36 -15.19
C TRP A 263 8.77 0.99 -15.40
N GLY A 264 8.34 1.76 -16.40
CA GLY A 264 8.83 3.12 -16.61
C GLY A 264 8.56 4.03 -15.41
N THR A 265 7.41 3.88 -14.75
CA THR A 265 7.07 4.61 -13.53
C THR A 265 7.98 4.16 -12.37
N GLN A 266 8.09 2.85 -12.13
CA GLN A 266 8.95 2.27 -11.09
C GLN A 266 10.40 2.77 -11.20
N GLN A 267 10.96 2.78 -12.41
CA GLN A 267 12.31 3.29 -12.66
C GLN A 267 12.42 4.81 -12.43
N SER A 268 11.47 5.60 -12.94
CA SER A 268 11.50 7.07 -12.82
C SER A 268 11.35 7.57 -11.37
N LEU A 269 10.69 6.76 -10.54
CA LEU A 269 10.41 7.05 -9.14
C LEU A 269 11.22 6.16 -8.20
N SER A 270 12.40 5.70 -8.61
CA SER A 270 13.37 5.13 -7.68
C SER A 270 13.68 6.13 -6.55
N GLY A 271 13.77 5.63 -5.32
CA GLY A 271 13.92 6.48 -4.15
C GLY A 271 12.66 7.29 -3.78
N PHE A 272 11.46 6.77 -4.06
CA PHE A 272 10.21 7.49 -3.78
C PHE A 272 9.98 7.75 -2.29
N ALA A 273 10.50 6.90 -1.39
CA ALA A 273 10.25 7.02 0.04
C ALA A 273 10.97 8.25 0.60
N SER A 274 12.25 8.46 0.26
CA SER A 274 12.98 9.70 0.60
C SER A 274 12.27 10.94 0.07
N ARG A 275 11.78 10.89 -1.19
CA ARG A 275 11.08 12.02 -1.81
C ARG A 275 9.77 12.34 -1.09
N TYR A 276 8.99 11.31 -0.75
CA TYR A 276 7.78 11.44 0.03
C TYR A 276 8.08 12.07 1.39
N LEU A 277 9.06 11.53 2.14
CA LEU A 277 9.38 12.04 3.47
C LEU A 277 9.87 13.49 3.42
N LYS A 278 10.67 13.86 2.41
CA LYS A 278 11.10 15.24 2.18
C LYS A 278 9.94 16.20 1.92
N GLN A 279 8.89 15.77 1.20
CA GLN A 279 7.67 16.56 1.03
C GLN A 279 6.97 16.86 2.37
N PHE A 280 7.11 15.97 3.35
CA PHE A 280 6.50 16.06 4.67
C PHE A 280 7.53 16.26 5.78
N GLU A 281 8.71 16.82 5.50
CA GLU A 281 9.80 16.96 6.47
C GLU A 281 9.42 17.78 7.72
N LYS A 282 8.46 18.70 7.58
CA LYS A 282 7.86 19.41 8.72
C LYS A 282 7.16 18.48 9.74
N PHE A 283 6.76 17.29 9.31
CA PHE A 283 6.09 16.26 10.11
C PHE A 283 6.95 14.99 10.30
N HIS A 284 7.84 14.69 9.35
CA HIS A 284 8.68 13.49 9.33
C HIS A 284 10.13 13.87 9.06
N GLN A 285 10.91 14.24 10.09
CA GLN A 285 12.35 14.39 9.90
C GLN A 285 13.02 13.03 9.89
N ILE A 286 13.96 12.85 8.96
CA ILE A 286 14.81 11.66 8.89
C ILE A 286 16.04 11.95 9.76
N ALA A 287 16.29 11.09 10.75
CA ALA A 287 17.47 11.21 11.59
C ALA A 287 18.75 11.02 10.75
N PRO A 288 19.86 11.69 11.10
CA PRO A 288 21.11 11.54 10.35
C PRO A 288 21.55 10.09 10.22
N GLY A 289 21.90 9.65 9.00
CA GLY A 289 22.39 8.30 8.73
C GLY A 289 21.31 7.22 8.55
N VAL A 290 20.02 7.58 8.55
CA VAL A 290 18.94 6.63 8.27
C VAL A 290 18.68 6.54 6.76
N GLU A 291 18.95 5.37 6.19
CA GLU A 291 18.66 5.05 4.79
C GLU A 291 17.24 4.51 4.62
N VAL A 292 16.37 5.26 3.94
CA VAL A 292 14.91 4.97 3.85
C VAL A 292 14.47 4.39 2.49
N ASP A 293 15.38 4.22 1.54
CA ASP A 293 15.11 3.59 0.24
C ASP A 293 15.88 2.28 0.04
N GLU A 294 16.76 1.90 0.97
CA GLU A 294 17.61 0.72 0.85
C GLU A 294 17.05 -0.49 1.60
N PHE A 295 16.94 -1.61 0.88
CA PHE A 295 16.85 -2.94 1.47
C PHE A 295 18.27 -3.53 1.48
N PRO A 296 18.77 -4.05 2.62
CA PRO A 296 20.09 -4.67 2.64
C PRO A 296 20.15 -5.86 1.68
N GLU A 297 21.23 -5.96 0.90
CA GLU A 297 21.45 -7.09 -0.01
C GLU A 297 21.78 -8.37 0.76
N GLU A 298 20.77 -9.16 1.19
CA GLU A 298 20.97 -10.57 1.57
C GLU A 298 19.85 -11.53 1.09
N GLN A 299 20.24 -12.37 0.12
CA GLN A 299 19.87 -13.79 -0.09
C GLN A 299 18.45 -14.24 -0.49
N PHE A 300 17.83 -13.67 -1.53
CA PHE A 300 16.72 -14.37 -2.22
C PHE A 300 17.11 -14.78 -3.64
N GLY A 301 17.47 -16.05 -3.81
CA GLY A 301 17.91 -16.58 -5.10
C GLY A 301 18.31 -18.04 -5.08
N LYS A 302 17.40 -18.95 -4.70
CA LYS A 302 17.48 -20.37 -5.09
C LYS A 302 16.06 -20.89 -5.38
N THR A 303 15.87 -21.37 -6.60
CA THR A 303 14.67 -22.11 -7.03
C THR A 303 14.39 -23.27 -6.07
N MET A 304 13.17 -23.36 -5.54
CA MET A 304 12.77 -24.45 -4.63
C MET A 304 12.20 -25.65 -5.40
N PRO A 305 12.56 -26.89 -5.04
CA PRO A 305 12.05 -28.10 -5.68
C PRO A 305 10.56 -28.33 -5.37
N LYS A 306 9.84 -28.94 -6.33
CA LYS A 306 8.37 -29.02 -6.39
C LYS A 306 7.69 -29.62 -5.14
N ASN A 307 8.31 -30.59 -4.48
CA ASN A 307 7.79 -31.20 -3.25
C ASN A 307 7.78 -30.24 -2.04
N GLN A 308 8.67 -29.24 -2.01
CA GLN A 308 8.68 -28.21 -0.96
C GLN A 308 7.64 -27.11 -1.20
N VAL A 309 7.11 -27.01 -2.42
CA VAL A 309 6.10 -26.01 -2.81
C VAL A 309 4.74 -26.41 -2.27
N ASP A 310 4.38 -27.69 -2.37
CA ASP A 310 3.13 -28.22 -1.82
C ASP A 310 3.12 -28.11 -0.28
N ASP A 311 4.25 -28.44 0.35
CA ASP A 311 4.44 -28.26 1.80
C ASP A 311 4.36 -26.78 2.20
N LEU A 312 4.97 -25.86 1.42
CA LEU A 312 4.91 -24.42 1.67
C LEU A 312 3.50 -23.86 1.45
N TYR A 313 2.75 -24.32 0.46
CA TYR A 313 1.37 -23.92 0.23
C TYR A 313 0.47 -24.33 1.41
N HIS A 314 0.61 -25.59 1.86
CA HIS A 314 -0.11 -26.09 3.03
C HIS A 314 0.35 -25.43 4.33
N GLN A 315 1.65 -25.15 4.48
CA GLN A 315 2.22 -24.45 5.62
C GLN A 315 1.76 -22.99 5.67
N VAL A 316 1.81 -22.23 4.58
CA VAL A 316 1.31 -20.84 4.54
C VAL A 316 -0.19 -20.83 4.85
N LYS A 317 -0.96 -21.79 4.32
CA LYS A 317 -2.39 -21.93 4.64
C LYS A 317 -2.63 -22.25 6.11
N GLN A 318 -1.82 -23.11 6.73
CA GLN A 318 -1.90 -23.45 8.16
C GLN A 318 -1.37 -22.33 9.06
N GLU A 319 -0.27 -21.67 8.73
CA GLU A 319 0.29 -20.53 9.46
C GLU A 319 -0.67 -19.35 9.44
N ASN A 320 -1.38 -19.10 8.34
CA ASN A 320 -2.43 -18.09 8.29
C ASN A 320 -3.61 -18.47 9.21
N LEU A 321 -4.00 -19.74 9.28
CA LEU A 321 -5.03 -20.22 10.21
C LEU A 321 -4.56 -20.18 11.68
N THR A 322 -3.29 -20.47 11.94
CA THR A 322 -2.72 -20.56 13.29
C THR A 322 -2.34 -19.18 13.85
N ALA A 323 -1.85 -18.25 13.02
CA ALA A 323 -1.60 -16.86 13.41
C ALA A 323 -2.89 -16.10 13.74
N LEU A 324 -4.01 -16.48 13.10
CA LEU A 324 -5.36 -16.00 13.47
C LEU A 324 -5.89 -16.64 14.77
N GLN A 325 -5.36 -17.79 15.19
CA GLN A 325 -5.78 -18.52 16.40
C GLN A 325 -4.86 -18.28 17.62
N GLN A 326 -3.60 -17.91 17.41
CA GLN A 326 -2.62 -17.68 18.48
C GLN A 326 -2.72 -16.31 19.17
N ASP A 327 -3.58 -15.41 18.67
CA ASP A 327 -4.00 -14.19 19.38
C ASP A 327 -5.28 -14.41 20.24
N GLU A 328 -5.83 -15.63 20.26
CA GLU A 328 -7.02 -16.00 21.05
C GLU A 328 -6.76 -16.86 22.29
N ASP A 329 -5.51 -17.20 22.65
CA ASP A 329 -5.25 -18.05 23.83
C ASP A 329 -5.16 -17.20 25.13
N PRO A 330 -6.13 -17.29 26.07
CA PRO A 330 -6.23 -16.38 27.21
C PRO A 330 -5.24 -16.68 28.36
N ASP A 331 -4.45 -17.75 28.25
CA ASP A 331 -3.69 -18.32 29.36
C ASP A 331 -2.19 -18.44 29.01
N ASN A 332 -1.51 -17.31 28.87
CA ASN A 332 -0.07 -17.27 29.15
C ASN A 332 0.32 -15.90 29.73
N PHE A 333 0.60 -15.96 31.04
CA PHE A 333 0.80 -14.91 32.04
C PHE A 333 1.79 -13.79 31.71
#